data_AF-A0A929CE49-F1
#
_entry.id   AF-A0A929CE49-F1
#
_cell.length_a   1.000
_cell.length_b   1.000
_cell.length_c   1.000
_cell.angle_alpha   90.00
_cell.angle_beta   90.00
_cell.angle_gamma   90.00
#
_symmetry.space_group_name_H-M   'P 1'
#
loop_
_entity.id
_entity.type
_entity.pdbx_description
1 polymer ?
#
loop_
_entity_poly.entity_id
_entity_poly.type
_entity_poly.pdbx_seq_one_letter_code
_entity_poly.pdbx_strand_id
1 'polypeptide(L)'
;MDYLGATMETYLFKNIAAEDVIKAYSAVPTDTEEEEIVPKEIKGNEIKLHPGVNLRKKGVHQKGIKKYKRRPSIDGDYPLVLVAICRNRWIEDENYHQDYAVLVTIEHSGRVDLYNQIRLRNKERVEISLGI
;
A
#
# COMPACT_ATOMS: atom_id res chain seq x y z
N MET A 1 -1.54 -28.31 -0.10
CA MET A 1 -0.98 -27.04 0.41
C MET A 1 -0.14 -26.50 -0.73
N ASP A 2 -0.77 -25.75 -1.64
CA ASP A 2 -0.06 -25.15 -2.76
C ASP A 2 0.77 -23.99 -2.23
N TYR A 3 2.09 -24.19 -2.23
CA TYR A 3 3.04 -23.15 -1.91
C TYR A 3 3.00 -22.14 -3.05
N LEU A 4 2.42 -20.97 -2.82
CA LEU A 4 2.52 -19.86 -3.77
C LEU A 4 4.01 -19.55 -3.99
N GLY A 5 4.47 -19.72 -5.22
CA GLY A 5 5.84 -19.38 -5.66
C GLY A 5 6.12 -17.86 -5.63
N ALA A 6 5.12 -17.05 -5.29
CA ALA A 6 5.20 -15.62 -5.11
C ALA A 6 4.73 -15.18 -3.72
N THR A 7 5.33 -14.12 -3.19
CA THR A 7 4.95 -13.47 -1.92
C THR A 7 4.40 -12.09 -2.21
N MET A 8 3.19 -11.80 -1.73
CA MET A 8 2.65 -10.44 -1.76
C MET A 8 3.10 -9.67 -0.51
N GLU A 9 3.27 -8.36 -0.61
CA GLU A 9 3.49 -7.46 0.52
C GLU A 9 2.73 -6.15 0.29
N THR A 10 2.27 -5.51 1.37
CA THR A 10 1.51 -4.26 1.25
C THR A 10 1.97 -3.24 2.28
N TYR A 11 2.17 -2.00 1.84
CA TYR A 11 2.65 -0.88 2.66
C TYR A 11 1.75 0.34 2.46
N LEU A 12 1.51 1.11 3.53
CA LEU A 12 0.63 2.27 3.50
C LEU A 12 1.43 3.51 3.89
N PHE A 13 1.30 4.60 3.14
CA PHE A 13 2.00 5.86 3.36
C PHE A 13 1.02 7.03 3.50
N LYS A 14 1.47 8.08 4.19
CA LYS A 14 0.74 9.34 4.40
C LYS A 14 1.66 10.54 4.19
N ASN A 15 1.09 11.72 3.96
CA ASN A 15 1.81 13.00 3.88
C ASN A 15 2.92 12.97 2.81
N ILE A 16 2.68 12.25 1.72
CA ILE A 16 3.60 12.10 0.59
C ILE A 16 2.78 11.96 -0.69
N ALA A 17 3.25 12.54 -1.79
CA ALA A 17 2.60 12.42 -3.09
C ALA A 17 2.76 11.00 -3.65
N ALA A 18 1.83 10.57 -4.51
CA ALA A 18 1.90 9.25 -5.10
C ALA A 18 3.11 9.11 -6.04
N GLU A 19 3.47 10.17 -6.78
CA GLU A 19 4.62 10.17 -7.68
C GLU A 19 5.94 9.97 -6.92
N ASP A 20 6.08 10.56 -5.73
CA ASP A 20 7.27 10.40 -4.90
C ASP A 20 7.41 8.97 -4.38
N VAL A 21 6.29 8.33 -4.02
CA VAL A 21 6.28 6.92 -3.63
C VAL A 21 6.67 6.03 -4.81
N ILE A 22 6.11 6.26 -5.99
CA ILE A 22 6.46 5.53 -7.22
C ILE A 22 7.95 5.67 -7.51
N LYS A 23 8.47 6.90 -7.48
CA LYS A 23 9.88 7.19 -7.72
C LYS A 23 10.79 6.49 -6.71
N ALA A 24 10.44 6.53 -5.42
CA ALA A 24 11.23 5.88 -4.38
C ALA A 24 11.28 4.36 -4.56
N TYR A 25 10.15 3.72 -4.89
CA TYR A 25 10.11 2.28 -5.14
C TYR A 25 10.76 1.87 -6.47
N SER A 26 10.77 2.74 -7.48
CA SER A 26 11.44 2.45 -8.77
C SER A 26 12.96 2.28 -8.65
N ALA A 27 13.56 2.84 -7.60
CA ALA A 27 14.98 2.72 -7.32
C ALA A 27 15.34 1.45 -6.51
N VAL A 28 14.34 0.69 -6.04
CA VAL A 28 14.58 -0.51 -5.23
C VAL A 28 14.76 -1.72 -6.14
N PRO A 29 15.88 -2.46 -6.05
CA PRO A 29 16.09 -3.65 -6.86
C PRO A 29 15.09 -4.76 -6.51
N THR A 30 14.47 -5.35 -7.53
CA THR A 30 13.45 -6.41 -7.39
C THR A 30 14.03 -7.73 -6.84
N ASP A 31 15.33 -7.97 -7.05
CA ASP A 31 16.05 -9.21 -6.68
C ASP A 31 16.73 -9.16 -5.30
N THR A 32 16.37 -8.21 -4.44
CA THR A 32 16.95 -8.15 -3.10
C THR A 32 16.30 -9.18 -2.16
N GLU A 33 17.12 -10.06 -1.57
CA GLU A 33 16.73 -10.95 -0.45
C GLU A 33 16.36 -10.19 0.84
N GLU A 34 16.46 -8.86 0.83
CA GLU A 34 16.18 -8.02 2.00
C GLU A 34 14.75 -8.17 2.52
N GLU A 35 14.62 -8.34 3.83
CA GLU A 35 13.34 -8.58 4.50
C GLU A 35 12.40 -7.34 4.51
N GLU A 36 12.94 -6.14 4.30
CA GLU A 36 12.20 -4.86 4.36
C GLU A 36 12.51 -3.97 3.14
N ILE A 37 11.54 -3.86 2.22
CA ILE A 37 11.67 -3.15 0.93
C ILE A 37 11.43 -1.64 1.05
N VAL A 38 11.03 -1.14 2.21
CA VAL A 38 10.60 0.26 2.34
C VAL A 38 11.79 1.19 2.12
N PRO A 39 11.79 2.04 1.06
CA PRO A 39 12.89 2.96 0.80
C PRO A 39 13.11 3.89 2.00
N LYS A 40 14.38 4.13 2.34
CA LYS A 40 14.75 4.91 3.54
C LYS A 40 14.19 6.32 3.50
N GLU A 41 14.10 6.89 2.30
CA GLU A 41 13.63 8.23 1.99
C GLU A 41 12.17 8.44 2.40
N ILE A 42 11.33 7.40 2.26
CA ILE A 42 9.88 7.48 2.53
C ILE A 42 9.46 6.74 3.80
N LYS A 43 10.40 6.08 4.49
CA LYS A 43 10.12 5.28 5.69
C LYS A 43 9.45 6.07 6.82
N GLY A 44 9.75 7.37 6.94
CA GLY A 44 9.12 8.27 7.92
C GLY A 44 7.62 8.50 7.68
N ASN A 45 7.17 8.30 6.45
CA ASN A 45 5.79 8.48 6.01
C ASN A 45 4.96 7.20 6.14
N GLU A 46 5.58 6.07 6.51
CA GLU A 46 4.90 4.78 6.62
C GLU A 46 3.88 4.75 7.79
N ILE A 47 2.65 4.36 7.48
CA ILE A 47 1.66 3.93 8.46
C ILE A 47 1.90 2.46 8.76
N LYS A 48 2.53 2.19 9.91
CA LYS A 48 2.70 0.82 10.41
C LYS A 48 1.36 0.18 10.75
N LEU A 49 0.91 -0.73 9.88
CA LEU A 49 -0.27 -1.57 10.03
C LEU A 49 -0.01 -2.73 10.98
N HIS A 50 -1.06 -3.22 11.65
CA HIS A 50 -1.03 -4.42 12.47
C HIS A 50 -2.01 -5.48 11.94
N PRO A 51 -1.61 -6.76 11.86
CA PRO A 51 -0.28 -7.30 12.19
C PRO A 51 0.85 -6.77 11.29
N GLY A 52 2.09 -6.85 11.76
CA GLY A 52 3.26 -6.39 10.99
C GLY A 52 3.45 -7.16 9.68
N VAL A 53 4.20 -6.58 8.74
CA VAL A 53 4.38 -7.14 7.38
C VAL A 53 4.88 -8.59 7.40
N ASN A 54 5.81 -8.93 8.31
CA ASN A 54 6.35 -10.28 8.42
C ASN A 54 5.31 -11.35 8.79
N LEU A 55 4.20 -10.97 9.44
CA LEU A 55 3.09 -11.89 9.68
C LEU A 55 2.09 -11.87 8.52
N ARG A 56 1.80 -10.69 7.95
CA ARG A 56 0.85 -10.53 6.85
C ARG A 56 1.31 -11.21 5.55
N LYS A 57 2.62 -11.19 5.26
CA LYS A 57 3.20 -11.75 4.03
C LYS A 57 3.17 -13.28 3.95
N LYS A 58 2.92 -13.96 5.07
CA LYS A 58 2.88 -15.43 5.13
C LYS A 58 1.57 -16.04 4.59
N GLY A 59 0.57 -15.23 4.30
CA GLY A 59 -0.74 -15.69 3.83
C GLY A 59 -1.21 -14.98 2.57
N VAL A 60 -2.12 -15.64 1.86
CA VAL A 60 -2.77 -15.12 0.65
C VAL A 60 -3.71 -13.94 0.97
N HIS A 61 -4.28 -13.95 2.17
CA HIS A 61 -5.15 -12.88 2.66
C HIS A 61 -4.38 -11.97 3.62
N GLN A 62 -4.05 -10.79 3.14
CA GLN A 62 -3.28 -9.82 3.91
C GLN A 62 -4.19 -8.80 4.57
N LYS A 63 -4.40 -8.94 5.87
CA LYS A 63 -5.18 -7.97 6.64
C LYS A 63 -4.26 -7.09 7.47
N GLY A 64 -4.30 -5.77 7.24
CA GLY A 64 -3.60 -4.78 8.05
C GLY A 64 -4.57 -3.72 8.58
N ILE A 65 -4.45 -3.39 9.86
CA ILE A 65 -5.30 -2.41 10.54
C ILE A 65 -4.43 -1.37 11.25
N LYS A 66 -4.82 -0.09 11.16
CA LYS A 66 -4.35 0.97 12.04
C LYS A 66 -5.52 1.60 12.78
N LYS A 67 -5.46 1.61 14.11
CA LYS A 67 -6.38 2.36 14.96
C LYS A 67 -5.65 3.54 15.58
N TYR A 68 -6.22 4.74 15.47
CA TYR A 68 -5.68 5.94 16.08
C TYR A 68 -6.46 6.25 17.36
N LYS A 69 -5.78 6.30 18.51
CA LYS A 69 -6.39 6.68 19.80
C LYS A 69 -6.49 8.20 19.99
N ARG A 70 -5.74 8.96 19.19
CA ARG A 70 -5.67 10.43 19.19
C ARG A 70 -5.73 10.90 17.74
N ARG A 71 -5.91 12.21 17.52
CA ARG A 71 -5.89 12.79 16.18
C ARG A 71 -4.60 12.36 15.45
N PRO A 72 -4.70 11.67 14.30
CA PRO A 72 -3.52 11.27 13.56
C PRO A 72 -2.83 12.48 12.94
N SER A 73 -1.49 12.44 12.83
CA SER A 73 -0.73 13.40 12.04
C SER A 73 -0.81 13.06 10.54
N ILE A 74 -2.03 13.01 10.01
CA ILE A 74 -2.32 12.86 8.58
C ILE A 74 -2.69 14.24 8.05
N ASP A 75 -1.96 14.68 7.03
CA ASP A 75 -2.25 15.87 6.27
C ASP A 75 -3.34 15.56 5.23
N GLY A 76 -4.40 16.37 5.21
CA GLY A 76 -5.56 16.17 4.36
C GLY A 76 -5.33 16.57 2.90
N ASP A 77 -4.25 17.30 2.62
CA ASP A 77 -3.87 17.74 1.28
C ASP A 77 -3.13 16.63 0.51
N TYR A 78 -2.56 15.67 1.22
CA TYR A 78 -1.87 14.52 0.63
C TYR A 78 -2.77 13.27 0.57
N PRO A 79 -2.60 12.42 -0.45
CA PRO A 79 -3.28 11.13 -0.49
C PRO A 79 -2.74 10.17 0.58
N LEU A 80 -3.55 9.17 0.91
CA LEU A 80 -3.03 7.92 1.48
C LEU A 80 -2.63 7.02 0.30
N VAL A 81 -1.39 6.54 0.30
CA VAL A 81 -0.84 5.75 -0.80
C VAL A 81 -0.61 4.32 -0.33
N LEU A 82 -1.33 3.36 -0.92
CA LEU A 82 -1.13 1.94 -0.67
C LEU A 82 -0.28 1.35 -1.79
N VAL A 83 0.84 0.74 -1.41
CA VAL A 83 1.74 0.03 -2.32
C VAL A 83 1.49 -1.46 -2.14
N ALA A 84 1.27 -2.17 -3.25
CA ALA A 84 1.20 -3.63 -3.31
C ALA A 84 2.39 -4.14 -4.13
N ILE A 85 3.14 -5.07 -3.54
CA ILE A 85 4.35 -5.63 -4.13
C ILE A 85 4.14 -7.12 -4.29
N CYS A 86 4.41 -7.63 -5.49
CA CYS A 86 4.50 -9.06 -5.76
C CYS A 86 5.98 -9.42 -5.90
N ARG A 87 6.46 -10.38 -5.10
CA ARG A 87 7.82 -10.91 -5.19
C ARG A 87 7.76 -12.32 -5.70
N ASN A 88 8.35 -12.58 -6.87
CA ASN A 88 8.61 -13.94 -7.31
C ASN A 88 9.73 -14.53 -6.45
N ARG A 89 9.51 -15.72 -5.91
CA ARG A 89 10.54 -16.50 -5.21
C ARG A 89 11.00 -17.69 -6.03
N TRP A 90 10.08 -18.33 -6.75
CA TRP A 90 10.32 -19.60 -7.45
C TRP A 90 9.67 -19.67 -8.83
N ILE A 91 9.06 -18.58 -9.29
CA ILE A 91 8.39 -18.53 -10.60
C ILE A 91 9.42 -18.05 -11.62
N GLU A 92 9.79 -18.94 -12.54
CA GLU A 92 10.76 -18.68 -13.61
C GLU A 92 10.20 -17.80 -14.74
N ASP A 93 8.89 -17.55 -14.73
CA ASP A 93 8.23 -16.66 -15.67
C ASP A 93 8.33 -15.19 -15.20
N GLU A 94 9.16 -14.41 -15.89
CA GLU A 94 9.32 -12.97 -15.68
C GLU A 94 8.04 -12.16 -15.97
N ASN A 95 7.11 -12.71 -16.76
CA ASN A 95 5.83 -12.07 -17.06
C ASN A 95 4.71 -12.49 -16.10
N TYR A 96 5.02 -13.24 -15.04
CA TYR A 96 4.02 -13.66 -14.08
C TYR A 96 3.42 -12.45 -13.34
N HIS A 97 2.11 -12.29 -13.45
CA HIS A 97 1.34 -11.30 -12.70
C HIS A 97 0.33 -12.01 -11.81
N GLN A 98 0.45 -11.79 -10.50
CA GLN A 98 -0.51 -12.30 -9.53
C GLN A 98 -1.75 -11.41 -9.52
N ASP A 99 -2.91 -11.97 -9.88
CA ASP A 99 -4.19 -11.28 -9.68
C ASP A 99 -4.40 -10.96 -8.19
N TYR A 100 -4.82 -9.71 -7.92
CA TYR A 100 -5.07 -9.24 -6.57
C TYR A 100 -6.28 -8.30 -6.53
N ALA A 101 -6.91 -8.24 -5.37
CA ALA A 101 -7.95 -7.27 -5.05
C ALA A 101 -7.63 -6.60 -3.72
N VAL A 102 -7.93 -5.30 -3.63
CA VAL A 102 -7.72 -4.52 -2.42
C VAL A 102 -9.06 -4.06 -1.88
N LEU A 103 -9.33 -4.36 -0.62
CA LEU A 103 -10.45 -3.82 0.13
C LEU A 103 -9.93 -2.86 1.19
N VAL A 104 -10.42 -1.62 1.18
CA VAL A 104 -10.06 -0.59 2.16
C VAL A 104 -11.31 -0.15 2.92
N THR A 105 -11.21 -0.15 4.25
CA THR A 105 -12.24 0.37 5.15
C THR A 105 -11.65 1.52 5.96
N ILE A 106 -12.32 2.67 5.95
CA ILE A 106 -11.98 3.83 6.78
C ILE A 106 -13.18 4.14 7.66
N GLU A 107 -12.95 4.21 8.96
CA GLU A 107 -13.96 4.50 9.97
C GLU A 107 -13.55 5.75 10.75
N HIS A 108 -14.52 6.59 11.06
CA HIS A 108 -14.34 7.77 11.89
C HIS A 108 -15.55 7.91 12.83
N SER A 109 -15.30 8.30 14.08
CA SER A 109 -16.34 8.39 15.10
C SER A 109 -17.29 9.59 14.92
N GLY A 110 -16.85 10.63 14.21
CA GLY A 110 -17.69 11.78 13.87
C GLY A 110 -18.60 11.51 12.66
N ARG A 111 -19.76 12.19 12.62
CA ARG A 111 -20.63 12.21 11.43
C ARG A 111 -20.00 13.03 10.31
N VAL A 112 -19.17 12.37 9.51
CA VAL A 112 -18.53 12.94 8.32
C VAL A 112 -18.88 12.04 7.15
N ASP A 113 -19.22 12.64 6.00
CA ASP A 113 -19.49 11.91 4.76
C ASP A 113 -18.18 11.46 4.09
N LEU A 114 -17.44 10.60 4.79
CA LEU A 114 -16.11 10.14 4.37
C LEU A 114 -16.16 9.41 3.04
N TYR A 115 -17.18 8.58 2.84
CA TYR A 115 -17.29 7.78 1.63
C TYR A 115 -17.37 8.67 0.39
N ASN A 116 -18.27 9.67 0.37
CA ASN A 116 -18.40 10.55 -0.79
C ASN A 116 -17.15 11.42 -1.00
N GLN A 117 -16.52 11.91 0.08
CA GLN A 117 -15.27 12.67 -0.01
C GLN A 117 -14.13 11.85 -0.63
N ILE A 118 -13.94 10.62 -0.16
CA ILE A 118 -12.91 9.72 -0.69
C ILE A 118 -13.22 9.34 -2.14
N ARG A 119 -14.49 9.03 -2.44
CA ARG A 119 -14.92 8.66 -3.79
C ARG A 119 -14.66 9.78 -4.80
N LEU A 120 -15.00 11.03 -4.46
CA LEU A 120 -14.78 12.18 -5.35
C LEU A 120 -13.28 12.42 -5.58
N ARG A 121 -12.49 12.47 -4.51
CA ARG A 121 -11.02 12.65 -4.60
C ARG A 121 -10.34 11.55 -5.42
N ASN A 122 -10.81 10.30 -5.31
CA ASN A 122 -10.24 9.20 -6.08
C ASN A 122 -10.63 9.28 -7.56
N LYS A 123 -11.87 9.69 -7.88
CA LYS A 123 -12.29 9.89 -9.28
C LYS A 123 -11.47 10.96 -9.98
N GLU A 124 -11.35 12.15 -9.37
CA GLU A 124 -10.57 13.26 -9.92
C GLU A 124 -9.11 12.82 -10.22
N ARG A 125 -8.49 12.05 -9.32
CA ARG A 125 -7.11 11.57 -9.51
C ARG A 125 -6.98 10.49 -10.58
N VAL A 126 -7.97 9.59 -10.70
CA VAL A 126 -7.97 8.56 -11.75
C VAL A 126 -8.17 9.20 -13.13
N GLU A 127 -9.04 10.20 -13.24
CA GLU A 127 -9.25 10.97 -14.48
C GLU A 127 -7.97 11.69 -14.91
N ILE A 128 -7.28 12.37 -13.97
CA ILE A 128 -5.99 13.02 -14.23
C ILE A 128 -4.91 12.02 -14.67
N SER A 129 -4.85 10.84 -14.05
CA SER A 129 -3.87 9.78 -14.38
C SER A 129 -4.13 9.14 -15.75
N LEU A 130 -5.40 9.06 -16.16
CA LEU A 130 -5.81 8.48 -17.45
C LEU A 130 -5.89 9.52 -18.59
N GLY A 131 -5.70 10.80 -18.29
CA GLY A 131 -5.73 11.88 -19.29
C GLY A 131 -7.09 12.04 -19.98
N ILE A 132 -8.17 11.90 -19.23
CA ILE A 132 -9.57 12.09 -19.70
C ILE A 132 -10.16 13.34 -19.06
#